data_AF-A0A7S2PSZ8-F1
#
_entry.id   AF-A0A7S2PSZ8-F1
#
_cell.length_a   1.000
_cell.length_b   1.000
_cell.length_c   1.000
_cell.angle_alpha   90.00
_cell.angle_beta   90.00
_cell.angle_gamma   90.00
#
_symmetry.space_group_name_H-M   'P 1'
#
loop_
_entity.id
_entity.type
_entity.pdbx_description
1 polymer ?
#
loop_
_entity_poly.entity_id
_entity_poly.type
_entity_poly.pdbx_seq_one_letter_code
_entity_poly.pdbx_strand_id
1 'polypeptide(L)'
;AQRRLARIMRIFIHNVDTYLGKVLVDELRKGDGVFHRVFGTAAAGADQAPKVVKRILSRDDPKKTKKMVDTLQSCKVIVMDLFSSTLEDLHFAIKALKVDPTASPPKPTGDFENEVTFILVSSAMVWSHTTVDPDIGSVRESDFPARAPAPGSRSP
;
A
#
# COMPACT_ATOMS: atom_id res chain seq x y z
N ALA A 1 8.87 -32.92 7.70
CA ALA A 1 8.83 -31.50 7.32
C ALA A 1 8.11 -31.36 5.98
N GLN A 2 6.83 -30.98 5.98
CA GLN A 2 6.10 -30.68 4.74
C GLN A 2 6.74 -29.44 4.10
N ARG A 3 7.40 -29.62 2.95
CA ARG A 3 7.75 -28.48 2.08
C ARG A 3 6.44 -27.76 1.77
N ARG A 4 6.26 -26.56 2.33
CA ARG A 4 5.20 -25.64 1.90
C ARG A 4 5.49 -25.39 0.42
N LEU A 5 4.73 -26.02 -0.48
CA LEU A 5 4.84 -25.73 -1.90
C LEU A 5 4.58 -24.23 -2.05
N ALA A 6 5.53 -23.51 -2.65
CA ALA A 6 5.42 -22.09 -2.84
C ALA A 6 4.15 -21.77 -3.64
N ARG A 7 3.18 -21.13 -2.98
CA ARG A 7 1.90 -20.82 -3.61
C ARG A 7 2.08 -19.57 -4.47
N ILE A 8 1.72 -19.65 -5.75
CA ILE A 8 1.68 -18.46 -6.60
C ILE A 8 0.65 -17.49 -6.03
N MET A 9 1.11 -16.29 -5.66
CA MET A 9 0.27 -15.23 -5.09
C MET A 9 -0.13 -14.19 -6.13
N ARG A 10 -1.19 -13.45 -5.81
CA ARG A 10 -1.60 -12.22 -6.50
C ARG A 10 -1.17 -11.05 -5.62
N ILE A 11 -0.33 -10.18 -6.17
CA ILE A 11 0.26 -9.04 -5.47
C ILE A 11 -0.20 -7.78 -6.18
N PHE A 12 -0.72 -6.83 -5.43
CA PHE A 12 -1.00 -5.49 -5.92
C PHE A 12 0.08 -4.53 -5.43
N ILE A 13 0.65 -3.74 -6.32
CA ILE A 13 1.61 -2.69 -5.99
C ILE A 13 1.07 -1.38 -6.59
N HIS A 14 0.86 -0.35 -5.75
CA HIS A 14 0.46 0.97 -6.24
C HIS A 14 1.67 1.68 -6.87
N ASN A 15 1.46 2.41 -7.97
CA ASN A 15 2.46 3.20 -8.68
C ASN A 15 3.72 2.42 -9.07
N VAL A 16 3.54 1.33 -9.84
CA VAL A 16 4.62 0.40 -10.24
C VAL A 16 5.70 1.01 -11.12
N ASP A 17 5.46 2.18 -11.67
CA ASP A 17 6.35 2.94 -12.54
C ASP A 17 7.30 3.88 -11.75
N THR A 18 7.06 4.07 -10.45
CA THR A 18 7.97 4.77 -9.54
C THR A 18 9.24 3.96 -9.27
N TYR A 19 10.27 4.60 -8.70
CA TYR A 19 11.52 3.93 -8.33
C TYR A 19 11.26 2.75 -7.38
N LEU A 20 10.55 2.98 -6.28
CA LEU A 20 10.23 1.94 -5.31
C LEU A 20 9.30 0.88 -5.91
N GLY A 21 8.30 1.30 -6.68
CA GLY A 21 7.39 0.39 -7.39
C GLY A 21 8.13 -0.60 -8.29
N LYS A 22 9.11 -0.13 -9.07
CA LYS A 22 9.94 -0.97 -9.95
C LYS A 22 10.73 -2.00 -9.16
N VAL A 23 11.40 -1.58 -8.09
CA VAL A 23 12.17 -2.48 -7.20
C VAL A 23 11.24 -3.53 -6.57
N LEU A 24 10.08 -3.13 -6.07
CA LEU A 24 9.11 -4.05 -5.48
C LEU A 24 8.58 -5.06 -6.51
N VAL A 25 8.35 -4.63 -7.76
CA VAL A 25 7.94 -5.54 -8.84
C VAL A 25 9.00 -6.60 -9.08
N ASP A 26 10.28 -6.23 -9.15
CA ASP A 26 11.37 -7.17 -9.44
C ASP A 26 11.57 -8.18 -8.30
N GLU A 27 11.58 -7.69 -7.05
CA GLU A 27 11.79 -8.53 -5.86
C GLU A 27 10.58 -9.42 -5.56
N LEU A 28 9.37 -8.86 -5.56
CA LEU A 28 8.17 -9.61 -5.16
C LEU A 28 7.62 -10.51 -6.27
N ARG A 29 8.04 -10.33 -7.53
CA ARG A 29 7.60 -11.20 -8.61
C ARG A 29 8.17 -12.61 -8.48
N LYS A 30 9.35 -12.79 -7.89
CA LYS A 30 10.03 -14.08 -7.81
C LYS A 30 10.26 -14.46 -6.34
N GLY A 31 9.55 -15.47 -5.86
CA GLY A 31 9.70 -15.99 -4.49
C GLY A 31 9.67 -17.52 -4.50
N ASP A 32 10.52 -18.16 -3.69
CA ASP A 32 10.55 -19.63 -3.50
C ASP A 32 10.49 -20.46 -4.80
N GLY A 33 11.16 -19.99 -5.86
CA GLY A 33 11.21 -20.66 -7.16
C GLY A 33 9.93 -20.54 -8.01
N VAL A 34 8.94 -19.74 -7.60
CA VAL A 34 7.73 -19.46 -8.37
C VAL A 34 7.64 -17.99 -8.79
N PHE A 35 6.87 -17.75 -9.86
CA PHE A 35 6.56 -16.39 -10.33
C PHE A 35 5.16 -15.96 -9.88
N HIS A 36 5.11 -14.96 -9.01
CA HIS A 36 3.87 -14.33 -8.55
C HIS A 36 3.25 -13.45 -9.64
N ARG A 37 1.93 -13.25 -9.54
CA ARG A 37 1.16 -12.40 -10.47
C ARG A 37 1.07 -11.00 -9.89
N VAL A 38 1.77 -10.06 -10.50
CA VAL A 38 1.76 -8.66 -10.07
C VAL A 38 0.71 -7.86 -10.85
N PHE A 39 -0.07 -7.07 -10.14
CA PHE A 39 -1.03 -6.09 -10.62
C PHE A 39 -0.64 -4.72 -10.03
N GLY A 40 -1.06 -3.64 -10.66
CA GLY A 40 -0.79 -2.33 -10.08
C GLY A 40 -1.47 -1.18 -10.79
N THR A 41 -1.15 0.02 -10.33
CA THR A 41 -1.46 1.32 -10.96
C THR A 41 -0.15 1.94 -11.46
N ALA A 42 -0.25 2.98 -12.29
CA ALA A 42 0.91 3.73 -12.72
C ALA A 42 0.63 5.24 -12.59
N ALA A 43 1.59 5.98 -12.04
CA ALA A 43 1.47 7.41 -11.79
C ALA A 43 1.66 8.24 -13.08
N ALA A 44 2.61 7.87 -13.92
CA ALA A 44 2.97 8.55 -15.16
C ALA A 44 2.26 7.98 -16.41
N GLY A 45 1.51 6.88 -16.27
CA GLY A 45 0.81 6.22 -17.37
C GLY A 45 1.14 4.73 -17.49
N ALA A 46 0.21 3.97 -18.09
CA ALA A 46 0.33 2.51 -18.19
C ALA A 46 1.50 2.03 -19.06
N ASP A 47 1.96 2.87 -19.98
CA ASP A 47 3.11 2.66 -20.86
C ASP A 47 4.46 2.75 -20.13
N GLN A 48 4.50 3.44 -18.99
CA GLN A 48 5.70 3.58 -18.15
C GLN A 48 5.90 2.42 -17.16
N ALA A 49 4.90 1.54 -17.05
CA ALA A 49 4.94 0.43 -16.13
C ALA A 49 5.85 -0.72 -16.62
N PRO A 50 6.48 -1.48 -15.70
CA PRO A 50 7.24 -2.68 -16.08
C PRO A 50 6.35 -3.69 -16.83
N LYS A 51 6.83 -4.18 -17.98
CA LYS A 51 6.11 -5.14 -18.86
C LYS A 51 5.68 -6.44 -18.17
N VAL A 52 6.30 -6.72 -17.04
CA VAL A 52 6.08 -7.93 -16.23
C VAL A 52 4.82 -7.82 -15.36
N VAL A 53 4.30 -6.60 -15.17
CA VAL A 53 3.05 -6.34 -14.46
C VAL A 53 1.89 -6.81 -15.34
N LYS A 54 1.09 -7.75 -14.83
CA LYS A 54 0.04 -8.42 -15.58
C LYS A 54 -1.05 -7.47 -16.08
N ARG A 55 -1.32 -6.41 -15.31
CA ARG A 55 -2.33 -5.41 -15.64
C ARG A 55 -2.11 -4.13 -14.84
N ILE A 56 -2.17 -3.01 -15.57
CA ILE A 56 -2.31 -1.68 -14.99
C ILE A 56 -3.79 -1.35 -14.85
N LEU A 57 -4.15 -0.85 -13.67
CA LEU A 57 -5.50 -0.49 -13.26
C LEU A 57 -5.56 1.02 -13.06
N SER A 58 -6.75 1.58 -13.23
CA SER A 58 -7.01 3.00 -13.00
C SER A 58 -8.44 3.21 -12.50
N ARG A 59 -8.74 4.44 -12.11
CA ARG A 59 -10.02 4.87 -11.54
C ARG A 59 -10.80 5.80 -12.49
N ASP A 60 -10.39 5.87 -13.76
CA ASP A 60 -10.89 6.86 -14.74
C ASP A 60 -12.38 6.72 -15.04
N ASP A 61 -12.93 5.51 -14.88
CA ASP A 61 -14.33 5.22 -15.15
C ASP A 61 -14.88 4.12 -14.23
N PRO A 62 -16.22 4.01 -14.08
CA PRO A 62 -16.83 3.04 -13.16
C PRO A 62 -16.46 1.57 -13.45
N LYS A 63 -16.22 1.19 -14.71
CA LYS A 63 -15.87 -0.18 -15.08
C LYS A 63 -14.43 -0.49 -14.66
N LYS A 64 -13.50 0.43 -14.89
CA LYS A 64 -12.10 0.30 -14.45
C LYS A 64 -12.00 0.33 -12.93
N THR A 65 -12.75 1.20 -12.26
CA THR A 65 -12.85 1.26 -10.80
C THR A 65 -13.33 -0.06 -10.22
N LYS A 66 -14.43 -0.63 -10.74
CA LYS A 66 -14.91 -1.96 -10.31
C LYS A 66 -13.83 -3.03 -10.49
N LYS A 67 -13.17 -3.04 -11.64
CA LYS A 67 -12.08 -3.99 -11.94
C LYS A 67 -10.90 -3.84 -10.99
N MET A 68 -10.60 -2.62 -10.54
CA MET A 68 -9.57 -2.36 -9.55
C MET A 68 -9.98 -2.91 -8.18
N VAL A 69 -11.22 -2.68 -7.74
CA VAL A 69 -11.78 -3.27 -6.51
C VAL A 69 -11.69 -4.80 -6.54
N ASP A 70 -12.20 -5.43 -7.61
CA ASP A 70 -12.15 -6.88 -7.76
C ASP A 70 -10.71 -7.41 -7.74
N THR A 71 -9.77 -6.63 -8.28
CA THR A 71 -8.35 -7.02 -8.27
C THR A 71 -7.75 -6.91 -6.88
N LEU A 72 -7.98 -5.81 -6.15
CA LEU A 72 -7.53 -5.62 -4.77
C LEU A 72 -8.04 -6.75 -3.86
N GLN A 73 -9.34 -7.05 -3.93
CA GLN A 73 -9.97 -8.11 -3.14
C GLN A 73 -9.45 -9.51 -3.47
N SER A 74 -8.92 -9.72 -4.67
CA SER A 74 -8.31 -10.99 -5.10
C SER A 74 -6.83 -11.14 -4.72
N CYS A 75 -6.16 -10.05 -4.33
CA CYS A 75 -4.75 -10.06 -3.99
C CYS A 75 -4.53 -10.58 -2.58
N LYS A 76 -3.41 -11.26 -2.35
CA LYS A 76 -2.97 -11.70 -1.01
C LYS A 76 -2.06 -10.69 -0.34
N VAL A 77 -1.40 -9.85 -1.13
CA VAL A 77 -0.56 -8.77 -0.67
C VAL A 77 -0.91 -7.51 -1.44
N ILE A 78 -1.08 -6.40 -0.74
CA ILE A 78 -1.27 -5.07 -1.29
C ILE A 78 -0.14 -4.21 -0.72
N VAL A 79 0.67 -3.60 -1.59
CA VAL A 79 1.77 -2.72 -1.20
C VAL A 79 1.49 -1.32 -1.71
N MET A 80 1.55 -0.35 -0.81
CA MET A 80 1.43 1.07 -1.10
C MET A 80 2.52 1.83 -0.34
N ASP A 81 3.05 2.90 -0.91
CA ASP A 81 3.99 3.77 -0.21
C ASP A 81 3.39 5.17 0.00
N LEU A 82 3.65 5.77 1.14
CA LEU A 82 3.14 7.10 1.48
C LEU A 82 3.78 8.23 0.67
N PHE A 83 4.94 7.99 0.06
CA PHE A 83 5.63 9.03 -0.71
C PHE A 83 4.95 9.29 -2.06
N SER A 84 4.40 8.24 -2.68
CA SER A 84 3.73 8.32 -3.98
C SER A 84 2.20 8.17 -3.92
N SER A 85 1.63 7.86 -2.76
CA SER A 85 0.18 7.70 -2.59
C SER A 85 -0.48 8.94 -2.00
N THR A 86 -1.67 9.25 -2.48
CA THR A 86 -2.56 10.22 -1.82
C THR A 86 -3.37 9.55 -0.71
N LEU A 87 -3.94 10.35 0.21
CA LEU A 87 -4.89 9.84 1.20
C LEU A 87 -6.11 9.18 0.53
N GLU A 88 -6.53 9.70 -0.63
CA GLU A 88 -7.62 9.15 -1.40
C GLU A 88 -7.30 7.75 -1.94
N ASP A 89 -6.07 7.51 -2.41
CA ASP A 89 -5.61 6.19 -2.85
C ASP A 89 -5.70 5.17 -1.72
N LEU A 90 -5.23 5.54 -0.52
CA LEU A 90 -5.28 4.69 0.67
C LEU A 90 -6.72 4.40 1.07
N HIS A 91 -7.56 5.43 1.15
CA HIS A 91 -8.97 5.28 1.47
C HIS A 91 -9.69 4.39 0.47
N PHE A 92 -9.40 4.54 -0.81
CA PHE A 92 -9.95 3.70 -1.86
C PHE A 92 -9.54 2.23 -1.66
N ALA A 93 -8.25 1.96 -1.44
CA ALA A 93 -7.76 0.60 -1.26
C ALA A 93 -8.34 -0.06 0.01
N ILE A 94 -8.44 0.67 1.12
CA ILE A 94 -9.02 0.17 2.37
C ILE A 94 -10.53 -0.08 2.22
N LYS A 95 -11.26 0.82 1.58
CA LYS A 95 -12.69 0.63 1.28
C LYS A 95 -12.93 -0.56 0.36
N ALA A 96 -12.04 -0.81 -0.60
CA ALA A 96 -12.11 -2.01 -1.44
C ALA A 96 -12.03 -3.31 -0.62
N LEU A 97 -11.37 -3.28 0.54
CA LEU A 97 -11.29 -4.40 1.50
C LEU A 97 -12.45 -4.42 2.51
N LYS A 98 -13.54 -3.71 2.24
CA LYS A 98 -14.73 -3.64 3.10
C LYS A 98 -14.44 -3.07 4.49
N VAL A 99 -13.54 -2.10 4.59
CA VAL A 99 -13.28 -1.34 5.82
C VAL A 99 -13.56 0.14 5.59
N ASP A 100 -14.24 0.80 6.54
CA ASP A 100 -14.38 2.25 6.57
C ASP A 100 -13.17 2.88 7.28
N PRO A 101 -12.24 3.54 6.54
CA PRO A 101 -11.07 4.18 7.11
C PRO A 101 -11.38 5.49 7.85
N THR A 102 -12.59 6.03 7.70
CA THR A 102 -12.97 7.33 8.28
C THR A 102 -13.68 7.22 9.63
N ALA A 103 -14.11 6.01 10.01
CA ALA A 103 -14.63 5.74 11.34
C ALA A 103 -13.50 5.70 12.39
N SER A 104 -13.79 6.12 13.62
CA SER A 104 -12.86 6.03 14.76
C SER A 104 -13.49 5.19 15.88
N PRO A 105 -13.03 3.95 16.12
CA PRO A 105 -12.02 3.21 15.34
C PRO A 105 -12.55 2.77 13.95
N PRO A 106 -11.66 2.38 13.00
CA PRO A 106 -12.06 1.84 11.70
C PRO A 106 -13.04 0.67 11.85
N LYS A 107 -14.05 0.59 10.97
CA LYS A 107 -15.13 -0.41 11.07
C LYS A 107 -15.27 -1.24 9.80
N PRO A 108 -15.55 -2.55 9.91
CA PRO A 108 -15.98 -3.34 8.76
C PRO A 108 -17.29 -2.78 8.16
N THR A 109 -17.38 -2.76 6.85
CA THR A 109 -18.58 -2.35 6.08
C THR A 109 -19.29 -3.53 5.42
N GLY A 110 -18.75 -4.73 5.57
CA GLY A 110 -19.32 -5.99 5.10
C GLY A 110 -18.34 -7.13 5.29
N ASP A 111 -18.75 -8.34 4.86
CA ASP A 111 -17.91 -9.53 4.97
C ASP A 111 -16.80 -9.52 3.91
N PHE A 112 -15.60 -9.89 4.34
CA PHE A 112 -14.44 -10.03 3.48
C PHE A 112 -13.80 -11.40 3.69
N GLU A 113 -13.93 -12.27 2.69
CA GLU A 113 -13.57 -13.69 2.79
C GLU A 113 -12.06 -13.94 2.64
N ASN A 114 -11.34 -13.02 2.02
CA ASN A 114 -9.93 -13.21 1.70
C ASN A 114 -9.04 -12.64 2.79
N GLU A 115 -8.15 -13.47 3.34
CA GLU A 115 -7.01 -12.95 4.10
C GLU A 115 -6.08 -12.17 3.17
N VAL A 116 -5.75 -10.92 3.54
CA VAL A 116 -4.88 -9.99 2.80
C VAL A 116 -3.90 -9.33 3.74
N THR A 117 -2.62 -9.31 3.34
CA THR A 117 -1.60 -8.49 3.98
C THR A 117 -1.53 -7.13 3.30
N PHE A 118 -1.85 -6.06 4.04
CA PHE A 118 -1.69 -4.69 3.57
C PHE A 118 -0.37 -4.13 4.10
N ILE A 119 0.56 -3.81 3.21
CA ILE A 119 1.87 -3.27 3.52
C ILE A 119 1.87 -1.79 3.14
N LEU A 120 2.03 -0.93 4.14
CA LEU A 120 2.20 0.50 3.96
C LEU A 120 3.67 0.85 4.19
N VAL A 121 4.37 1.23 3.13
CA VAL A 121 5.72 1.78 3.24
C VAL A 121 5.60 3.23 3.69
N SER A 122 5.91 3.45 4.96
CA SER A 122 5.85 4.76 5.62
C SER A 122 7.24 5.40 5.73
N SER A 123 7.31 6.56 6.36
CA SER A 123 8.55 7.22 6.77
C SER A 123 8.66 7.24 8.30
N ALA A 124 9.86 7.11 8.85
CA ALA A 124 10.11 7.33 10.27
C ALA A 124 9.63 8.72 10.74
N MET A 125 9.54 9.69 9.83
CA MET A 125 9.03 11.03 10.12
C MET A 125 7.56 11.04 10.58
N VAL A 126 6.74 10.03 10.24
CA VAL A 126 5.34 9.97 10.70
C VAL A 126 5.20 9.58 12.17
N TRP A 127 6.26 9.07 12.80
CA TRP A 127 6.26 8.75 14.23
C TRP A 127 6.32 10.00 15.10
N SER A 128 6.69 11.11 14.49
CA SER A 128 6.71 12.37 15.17
C SER A 128 5.30 12.97 15.12
N HIS A 129 4.69 13.26 16.28
CA HIS A 129 3.53 14.17 16.39
C HIS A 129 3.93 15.62 16.01
N THR A 130 4.77 15.77 14.99
CA THR A 130 5.20 17.03 14.46
C THR A 130 4.03 17.63 13.73
N THR A 131 3.31 18.49 14.41
CA THR A 131 2.50 19.51 13.75
C THR A 131 3.48 20.39 12.97
N VAL A 132 3.50 20.23 11.64
CA VAL A 132 4.09 21.25 10.78
C VAL A 132 3.16 22.44 10.87
N ASP A 133 3.46 23.38 11.76
CA ASP A 133 2.79 24.66 11.78
C ASP A 133 3.11 25.34 10.43
N PRO A 134 2.09 25.59 9.59
CA PRO A 134 2.29 26.14 8.25
C PRO A 134 2.97 27.51 8.27
N ASP A 135 2.93 28.24 9.38
CA ASP A 135 3.59 29.54 9.53
C ASP A 135 5.07 29.42 9.94
N ILE A 136 5.49 28.26 10.44
CA ILE A 136 6.84 28.04 11.00
C ILE A 136 7.75 27.27 10.03
N GLY A 137 7.18 26.55 9.05
CA GLY A 137 7.86 25.99 7.89
C GLY A 137 8.98 24.97 8.16
N SER A 138 9.33 24.74 9.42
CA SER A 138 10.47 23.91 9.82
C SER A 138 10.26 23.29 11.19
N VAL A 139 10.78 22.07 11.29
CA VAL A 139 10.86 21.28 12.51
C VAL A 139 11.84 21.93 13.48
N ARG A 140 11.43 22.12 14.74
CA ARG A 140 12.29 22.62 15.81
C ARG A 140 12.78 21.48 16.71
N GLU A 141 13.90 21.72 17.39
CA GLU A 141 14.43 20.79 18.39
C GLU A 141 13.48 20.63 19.58
N SER A 142 12.73 21.68 19.91
CA SER A 142 11.67 21.68 20.93
C SER A 142 10.55 20.68 20.68
N ASP A 143 10.37 20.22 19.45
CA ASP A 143 9.32 19.27 19.09
C ASP A 143 9.72 17.82 19.44
N PHE A 144 11.02 17.56 19.68
CA PHE A 144 11.59 16.22 19.88
C PHE A 144 10.87 15.38 20.96
N PRO A 145 10.47 15.92 22.13
CA PRO A 145 9.75 15.15 23.13
C PRO A 145 8.39 14.61 22.65
N ALA A 146 7.69 15.33 21.77
CA ALA A 146 6.43 14.87 21.17
C ALA A 146 6.65 13.80 20.07
N ARG A 147 7.90 13.56 19.68
CA ARG A 147 8.30 12.50 18.74
C ARG A 147 8.74 11.23 19.43
N ALA A 148 8.81 11.25 20.77
CA ALA A 148 9.10 10.05 21.52
C ALA A 148 7.99 9.02 21.25
N PRO A 149 8.35 7.77 20.93
CA PRO A 149 7.39 6.69 20.80
C PRO A 149 6.52 6.60 22.06
N ALA A 150 5.22 6.33 21.90
CA ALA A 150 4.30 6.25 23.03
C ALA A 150 4.81 5.24 24.09
N PRO A 151 4.65 5.50 25.40
CA PRO A 151 5.11 4.58 26.43
C PRO A 151 4.63 3.14 26.16
N GLY A 152 5.57 2.20 26.00
CA GLY A 152 5.30 0.79 25.70
C GLY A 152 5.45 0.37 24.23
N SER A 153 5.67 1.30 23.30
CA SER A 153 6.13 0.93 21.95
C SER A 153 7.56 0.40 22.02
N ARG A 154 7.81 -0.77 21.40
CA ARG A 154 9.17 -1.29 21.27
C ARG A 154 9.92 -0.43 20.26
N SER A 155 10.84 0.39 20.74
CA SER A 155 11.87 0.97 19.89
C SER A 155 12.70 -0.19 19.29
N PRO A 156 13.02 -0.15 17.98
CA PRO A 156 13.92 -1.12 17.38
C PRO A 156 15.32 -1.09 18.01
#